data_AF-A0A8J2WWG0-F1
#
_entry.id   AF-A0A8J2WWG0-F1
#
_cell.length_a   1.000
_cell.length_b   1.000
_cell.length_c   1.000
_cell.angle_alpha   90.00
_cell.angle_beta   90.00
_cell.angle_gamma   90.00
#
_symmetry.space_group_name_H-M   'P 1'
#
loop_
_entity.id
_entity.type
_entity.pdbx_description
1 polymer ?
#
loop_
_entity_poly.entity_id
_entity_poly.type
_entity_poly.pdbx_seq_one_letter_code
_entity_poly.pdbx_strand_id
1 'polypeptide(L)'
;MATTNSSPLLGLPDDLLQRVLVGIPRDDHGAAAAACGAFRAIIRGPRFLRLRREFGFAERAVLLLSGRFRINQDESIDGCLEIHAAQKRGFAESFFEHKVSIIESTTDGAARIFFCTNVKTGNEILVMDASTCRWSRFATLPQNQKGQCMLWHGSGLLYVAGGYVANTGGYLSSLHAFNEVTGLWETLPSMPHACMCAVSAVIGDQLFVLGGYEAGPEMASTNILQIYDIPTRTWRVGASKPDGEEFAAALAVDGKLFCVDGSFSVRYDPHSDTWTEIPGPPRPGGRRCSCVHNGRIVAFYHDGAAFERANDGSWSPYQAVADVDALDHRSLACFGSVLLG
;
A
#
# COMPACT_ATOMS: atom_id res chain seq x y z
N MET A 1 -43.82 -9.46 -38.36
CA MET A 1 -42.37 -9.71 -38.21
C MET A 1 -41.95 -9.09 -36.90
N ALA A 2 -41.73 -9.91 -35.86
CA ALA A 2 -41.25 -9.43 -34.57
C ALA A 2 -39.74 -9.18 -34.70
N THR A 3 -39.32 -7.91 -34.71
CA THR A 3 -37.92 -7.55 -34.54
C THR A 3 -37.55 -7.90 -33.11
N THR A 4 -36.84 -9.01 -32.93
CA THR A 4 -36.23 -9.33 -31.65
C THR A 4 -35.29 -8.19 -31.29
N ASN A 5 -35.64 -7.44 -30.25
CA ASN A 5 -34.86 -6.35 -29.65
C ASN A 5 -33.60 -6.91 -28.96
N SER A 6 -32.78 -7.68 -29.68
CA SER A 6 -31.48 -8.10 -29.19
C SER A 6 -30.52 -6.93 -29.36
N SER A 7 -29.95 -6.45 -28.25
CA SER A 7 -28.93 -5.41 -28.25
C SER A 7 -27.84 -5.73 -29.29
N PRO A 8 -27.48 -4.79 -30.18
CA PRO A 8 -26.46 -5.02 -31.21
C PRO A 8 -25.10 -5.39 -30.62
N LEU A 9 -24.85 -5.03 -29.36
CA LEU A 9 -23.64 -5.39 -28.62
C LEU A 9 -23.52 -6.90 -28.34
N LEU A 10 -24.65 -7.62 -28.21
CA LEU A 10 -24.62 -9.06 -27.96
C LEU A 10 -24.37 -9.88 -29.23
N GLY A 11 -24.42 -9.25 -30.41
CA GLY A 11 -24.04 -9.86 -31.68
C GLY A 11 -22.57 -9.68 -32.04
N LEU A 12 -21.80 -8.95 -31.22
CA LEU A 12 -20.37 -8.77 -31.45
C LEU A 12 -19.58 -10.04 -31.08
N PRO A 13 -18.52 -10.37 -31.84
CA PRO A 13 -17.49 -11.29 -31.39
C PRO A 13 -16.92 -10.91 -30.01
N ASP A 14 -16.53 -11.91 -29.22
CA ASP A 14 -16.08 -11.73 -27.82
C ASP A 14 -14.92 -10.74 -27.68
N ASP A 15 -14.01 -10.68 -28.65
CA ASP A 15 -12.86 -9.76 -28.66
C ASP A 15 -13.27 -8.30 -28.88
N LEU A 16 -14.23 -8.05 -29.77
CA LEU A 16 -14.79 -6.71 -29.97
C LEU A 16 -15.67 -6.30 -28.80
N LEU A 17 -16.43 -7.23 -28.24
CA LEU A 17 -17.23 -6.96 -27.05
C LEU A 17 -16.34 -6.63 -25.84
N GLN A 18 -15.24 -7.36 -25.65
CA GLN A 18 -14.22 -7.02 -24.65
C GLN A 18 -13.71 -5.59 -24.85
N ARG A 19 -13.34 -5.20 -26.08
CA ARG A 19 -12.85 -3.84 -26.40
C ARG A 19 -13.87 -2.74 -26.09
N VAL A 20 -15.15 -3.00 -26.25
CA VAL A 20 -16.19 -2.04 -25.87
C VAL A 20 -16.31 -1.96 -24.35
N LEU A 21 -16.38 -3.11 -23.68
CA LEU A 21 -16.58 -3.17 -22.23
C LEU A 21 -15.41 -2.59 -21.44
N VAL A 22 -14.17 -2.75 -21.93
CA VAL A 22 -12.97 -2.15 -21.28
C VAL A 22 -13.00 -0.62 -21.31
N GLY A 23 -13.77 0.01 -22.21
CA GLY A 23 -13.90 1.47 -22.26
C GLY A 23 -14.96 2.04 -21.30
N ILE A 24 -15.79 1.20 -20.67
CA ILE A 24 -16.85 1.66 -19.76
C ILE A 24 -16.22 2.18 -18.45
N PRO A 25 -16.56 3.38 -17.94
CA PRO A 25 -16.05 3.85 -16.66
C PRO A 25 -16.26 2.83 -15.54
N ARG A 26 -15.32 2.72 -14.59
CA ARG A 26 -15.39 1.70 -13.53
C ARG A 26 -16.68 1.75 -12.71
N ASP A 27 -17.20 2.94 -12.45
CA ASP A 27 -18.44 3.16 -11.70
C ASP A 27 -19.67 2.48 -12.36
N ASP A 28 -19.63 2.33 -13.69
CA ASP A 28 -20.70 1.72 -14.48
C ASP A 28 -20.53 0.20 -14.67
N HIS A 29 -19.41 -0.40 -14.22
CA HIS A 29 -19.17 -1.84 -14.39
C HIS A 29 -20.25 -2.69 -13.73
N GLY A 30 -20.75 -2.26 -12.57
CA GLY A 30 -21.85 -2.93 -11.88
C GLY A 30 -23.13 -2.97 -12.72
N ALA A 31 -23.49 -1.83 -13.33
CA ALA A 31 -24.64 -1.71 -14.22
C ALA A 31 -24.44 -2.53 -15.50
N ALA A 32 -23.26 -2.45 -16.12
CA ALA A 32 -22.91 -3.21 -17.31
C ALA A 32 -22.93 -4.73 -17.06
N ALA A 33 -22.42 -5.20 -15.92
CA ALA A 33 -22.45 -6.61 -15.52
C ALA A 33 -23.87 -7.09 -15.10
N ALA A 34 -24.75 -6.17 -14.72
CA ALA A 34 -26.16 -6.48 -14.46
C ALA A 34 -26.95 -6.67 -15.76
N ALA A 35 -26.56 -5.99 -16.85
CA ALA A 35 -27.29 -5.98 -18.11
C ALA A 35 -27.44 -7.38 -18.75
N CYS A 36 -26.38 -8.21 -18.76
CA CYS A 36 -26.47 -9.59 -19.26
C CYS A 36 -25.35 -10.51 -18.75
N GLY A 37 -25.52 -11.83 -18.95
CA GLY A 37 -24.55 -12.85 -18.54
C GLY A 37 -23.20 -12.76 -19.25
N ALA A 38 -23.18 -12.43 -20.54
CA ALA A 38 -21.94 -12.28 -21.31
C ALA A 38 -21.09 -11.11 -20.80
N PHE A 39 -21.71 -9.94 -20.56
CA PHE A 39 -21.03 -8.77 -20.02
C PHE A 39 -20.49 -9.07 -18.62
N ARG A 40 -21.29 -9.73 -17.78
CA ARG A 40 -20.87 -10.17 -16.45
C ARG A 40 -19.65 -11.10 -16.50
N ALA A 41 -19.65 -12.08 -17.40
CA ALA A 41 -18.55 -13.02 -17.55
C ALA A 41 -17.26 -12.33 -18.01
N ILE A 42 -17.36 -11.36 -18.92
CA ILE A 42 -16.22 -10.56 -19.38
C ILE A 42 -15.73 -9.64 -18.26
N ILE A 43 -16.59 -8.78 -17.71
CA ILE A 43 -16.24 -7.76 -16.69
C ILE A 43 -15.65 -8.41 -15.43
N ARG A 44 -16.21 -9.54 -14.98
CA ARG A 44 -15.70 -10.28 -13.81
C ARG A 44 -14.59 -11.29 -14.19
N GLY A 45 -14.21 -11.33 -15.46
CA GLY A 45 -13.18 -12.22 -15.97
C GLY A 45 -11.79 -11.79 -15.49
N PRO A 46 -10.87 -12.73 -15.25
CA PRO A 46 -9.55 -12.45 -14.69
C PRO A 46 -8.65 -11.60 -15.62
N ARG A 47 -9.04 -11.44 -16.89
CA ARG A 47 -8.29 -10.67 -17.89
C ARG A 47 -8.81 -9.24 -18.10
N PHE A 48 -10.01 -8.93 -17.60
CA PHE A 48 -10.69 -7.68 -17.95
C PHE A 48 -9.89 -6.44 -17.56
N LEU A 49 -9.42 -6.40 -16.31
CA LEU A 49 -8.62 -5.29 -15.79
C LEU A 49 -7.26 -5.21 -16.51
N ARG A 50 -6.61 -6.35 -16.79
CA ARG A 50 -5.39 -6.37 -17.62
C ARG A 50 -5.62 -5.74 -18.99
N LEU A 51 -6.71 -6.10 -19.68
CA LEU A 51 -7.05 -5.55 -20.98
C LEU A 51 -7.32 -4.05 -20.91
N ARG A 52 -8.05 -3.58 -19.89
CA ARG A 52 -8.26 -2.14 -19.69
C ARG A 52 -6.94 -1.39 -19.59
N ARG A 53 -5.95 -1.91 -18.86
CA ARG A 53 -4.61 -1.34 -18.81
C ARG A 53 -3.93 -1.34 -20.17
N GLU A 54 -3.95 -2.46 -20.88
CA GLU A 54 -3.37 -2.58 -22.23
C GLU A 54 -4.00 -1.58 -23.23
N PHE A 55 -5.30 -1.31 -23.09
CA PHE A 55 -6.03 -0.35 -23.94
C PHE A 55 -6.03 1.09 -23.40
N GLY A 56 -5.29 1.40 -22.33
CA GLY A 56 -5.16 2.76 -21.81
C GLY A 56 -6.35 3.27 -21.00
N PHE A 57 -7.24 2.38 -20.55
CA PHE A 57 -8.38 2.67 -19.67
C PHE A 57 -8.09 2.37 -18.19
N ALA A 58 -6.83 2.15 -17.81
CA ALA A 58 -6.49 1.94 -16.41
C ALA A 58 -6.70 3.23 -15.59
N GLU A 59 -7.29 3.07 -14.42
CA GLU A 59 -7.61 4.14 -13.49
C GLU A 59 -6.75 3.99 -12.23
N ARG A 60 -6.25 5.09 -11.69
CA ARG A 60 -5.61 5.08 -10.37
C ARG A 60 -6.69 5.12 -9.31
N ALA A 61 -6.59 4.24 -8.32
CA ALA A 61 -7.51 4.18 -7.19
C ALA A 61 -6.78 4.34 -5.87
N VAL A 62 -7.53 4.79 -4.86
CA VAL A 62 -7.12 4.66 -3.46
C VAL A 62 -7.80 3.44 -2.90
N LEU A 63 -7.02 2.52 -2.34
CA LEU A 63 -7.55 1.40 -1.59
C LEU A 63 -7.48 1.73 -0.11
N LEU A 64 -8.64 1.85 0.51
CA LEU A 64 -8.78 1.84 1.96
C LEU A 64 -9.04 0.40 2.36
N LEU A 65 -8.14 -0.17 3.17
CA LEU A 65 -8.35 -1.49 3.75
C LEU A 65 -8.67 -1.31 5.22
N SER A 66 -9.90 -1.66 5.57
CA SER A 66 -10.32 -1.99 6.92
C SER A 66 -10.74 -3.45 6.93
N GLY A 67 -10.24 -4.22 7.89
CA GLY A 67 -10.59 -5.63 7.95
C GLY A 67 -9.75 -6.42 8.94
N ARG A 68 -10.26 -7.60 9.24
CA ARG A 68 -9.61 -8.64 10.03
C ARG A 68 -9.44 -9.87 9.14
N PHE A 69 -8.29 -10.55 9.25
CA PHE A 69 -7.97 -11.74 8.44
C PHE A 69 -7.88 -12.99 9.33
N ARG A 70 -8.05 -14.17 8.74
CA ARG A 70 -7.79 -15.48 9.33
C ARG A 70 -7.12 -16.36 8.28
N ILE A 71 -5.99 -16.95 8.61
CA ILE A 71 -5.42 -18.03 7.80
C ILE A 71 -6.01 -19.34 8.32
N ASN A 72 -6.68 -20.07 7.45
CA ASN A 72 -7.27 -21.37 7.72
C ASN A 72 -6.21 -22.47 7.75
N GLN A 73 -6.57 -23.62 8.31
CA GLN A 73 -5.66 -24.78 8.40
C GLN A 73 -5.28 -25.36 7.04
N ASP A 74 -6.04 -25.04 5.98
CA ASP A 74 -5.78 -25.41 4.59
C ASP A 74 -5.00 -24.32 3.83
N GLU A 75 -4.39 -23.37 4.54
CA GLU A 75 -3.65 -22.22 4.00
C GLU A 75 -4.50 -21.20 3.20
N SER A 76 -5.83 -21.36 3.16
CA SER A 76 -6.73 -20.34 2.63
C SER A 76 -6.86 -19.15 3.59
N ILE A 77 -7.14 -17.95 3.08
CA ILE A 77 -7.30 -16.76 3.91
C ILE A 77 -8.76 -16.32 3.90
N ASP A 78 -9.43 -16.47 5.03
CA ASP A 78 -10.77 -15.94 5.28
C ASP A 78 -10.65 -14.59 5.98
N GLY A 79 -11.05 -13.53 5.31
CA GLY A 79 -11.10 -12.20 5.89
C GLY A 79 -12.06 -11.32 5.13
N CYS A 80 -12.87 -10.55 5.85
CA CYS A 80 -13.65 -9.49 5.25
C CYS A 80 -12.69 -8.35 4.95
N LEU A 81 -12.22 -8.30 3.71
CA LEU A 81 -11.54 -7.15 3.17
C LEU A 81 -12.60 -6.21 2.60
N GLU A 82 -12.91 -5.13 3.33
CA GLU A 82 -13.61 -4.03 2.70
C GLU A 82 -12.60 -3.25 1.87
N ILE A 83 -12.43 -3.67 0.61
CA ILE A 83 -11.81 -2.81 -0.39
C ILE A 83 -12.86 -1.76 -0.74
N HIS A 84 -12.66 -0.52 -0.30
CA HIS A 84 -13.48 0.60 -0.77
C HIS A 84 -13.07 0.99 -2.20
N ALA A 85 -13.36 0.10 -3.14
CA ALA A 85 -13.59 0.42 -4.53
C ALA A 85 -14.98 -0.14 -4.83
N ALA A 86 -16.03 0.59 -4.45
CA ALA A 86 -17.44 0.26 -4.71
C ALA A 86 -17.80 -1.25 -4.62
N GLN A 87 -17.98 -1.80 -3.42
CA GLN A 87 -19.17 -2.58 -2.98
C GLN A 87 -18.85 -3.53 -1.81
N LYS A 88 -19.67 -3.36 -0.76
CA LYS A 88 -19.89 -4.18 0.45
C LYS A 88 -19.78 -5.70 0.25
N ARG A 89 -19.23 -6.37 1.29
CA ARG A 89 -19.80 -7.60 1.88
C ARG A 89 -19.15 -7.87 3.25
N GLY A 90 -19.94 -7.73 4.32
CA GLY A 90 -19.49 -7.91 5.71
C GLY A 90 -19.25 -9.37 6.11
N PHE A 91 -18.54 -9.57 7.24
CA PHE A 91 -18.72 -10.57 8.32
C PHE A 91 -17.51 -10.52 9.29
N ALA A 92 -17.62 -11.18 10.47
CA ALA A 92 -17.05 -10.79 11.76
C ALA A 92 -15.68 -11.40 12.21
N GLU A 93 -14.96 -10.56 13.00
CA GLU A 93 -14.06 -10.76 14.17
C GLU A 93 -12.91 -11.82 14.27
N SER A 94 -11.63 -11.38 14.25
CA SER A 94 -10.56 -11.54 15.30
C SER A 94 -9.18 -10.92 14.89
N PHE A 95 -8.27 -10.70 15.85
CA PHE A 95 -7.20 -9.67 15.90
C PHE A 95 -5.93 -9.87 15.04
N PHE A 96 -5.32 -8.76 14.58
CA PHE A 96 -3.89 -8.63 14.22
C PHE A 96 -3.33 -7.30 14.75
N GLU A 97 -2.09 -7.32 15.30
CA GLU A 97 -1.36 -6.15 15.82
C GLU A 97 -0.16 -5.74 14.93
N HIS A 98 -0.16 -5.90 13.60
CA HIS A 98 1.09 -5.66 12.84
C HIS A 98 0.96 -4.91 11.50
N LYS A 99 2.07 -4.26 11.14
CA LYS A 99 2.27 -3.24 10.10
C LYS A 99 2.07 -3.81 8.68
N VAL A 100 1.19 -3.15 7.91
CA VAL A 100 0.93 -3.43 6.50
C VAL A 100 1.77 -2.46 5.65
N SER A 101 2.35 -2.92 4.54
CA SER A 101 3.08 -2.03 3.63
C SER A 101 2.59 -2.27 2.21
N ILE A 102 2.18 -1.20 1.52
CA ILE A 102 1.79 -1.27 0.11
C ILE A 102 2.88 -0.88 -0.83
N ILE A 103 2.78 -1.54 -1.97
CA ILE A 103 3.71 -1.61 -3.04
C ILE A 103 2.87 -1.51 -4.31
N GLU A 104 3.15 -0.54 -5.17
CA GLU A 104 2.63 -0.53 -6.52
C GLU A 104 3.49 -1.40 -7.45
N SER A 105 2.81 -2.12 -8.33
CA SER A 105 3.28 -2.76 -9.56
C SER A 105 4.55 -3.62 -9.48
N THR A 106 4.32 -4.92 -9.58
CA THR A 106 5.34 -5.88 -10.00
C THR A 106 5.71 -5.70 -11.48
N THR A 107 6.80 -6.34 -11.92
CA THR A 107 7.31 -6.26 -13.31
C THR A 107 6.28 -6.67 -14.37
N ASP A 108 5.28 -7.46 -14.01
CA ASP A 108 4.18 -7.94 -14.87
C ASP A 108 2.96 -7.00 -14.95
N GLY A 109 3.02 -5.84 -14.28
CA GLY A 109 1.90 -4.91 -14.24
C GLY A 109 0.70 -5.39 -13.42
N ALA A 110 0.85 -6.31 -12.48
CA ALA A 110 -0.21 -6.59 -11.51
C ALA A 110 -0.16 -5.58 -10.34
N ALA A 111 -1.33 -5.08 -9.94
CA ALA A 111 -1.46 -4.33 -8.69
C ALA A 111 -1.48 -5.33 -7.52
N ARG A 112 -0.44 -5.34 -6.68
CA ARG A 112 -0.26 -6.30 -5.59
C ARG A 112 -0.12 -5.61 -4.25
N ILE A 113 -0.71 -6.18 -3.22
CA ILE A 113 -0.68 -5.65 -1.85
C ILE A 113 0.03 -6.68 -0.97
N PHE A 114 1.13 -6.31 -0.32
CA PHE A 114 1.89 -7.24 0.52
C PHE A 114 1.56 -7.07 1.99
N PHE A 115 1.41 -8.18 2.67
CA PHE A 115 1.14 -8.24 4.10
C PHE A 115 2.18 -9.14 4.73
N CYS A 116 2.82 -8.69 5.80
CA CYS A 116 3.59 -9.61 6.63
C CYS A 116 2.71 -10.06 7.79
N THR A 117 2.55 -11.36 7.93
CA THR A 117 1.92 -11.94 9.11
C THR A 117 3.00 -12.21 10.16
N ASN A 118 2.59 -12.12 11.41
CA ASN A 118 3.38 -12.57 12.55
C ASN A 118 2.58 -13.69 13.20
N VAL A 119 2.82 -14.92 12.76
CA VAL A 119 2.21 -16.10 13.36
C VAL A 119 3.27 -16.78 14.22
N LYS A 120 2.88 -17.36 15.36
CA LYS A 120 3.78 -18.12 16.25
C LYS A 120 4.60 -19.21 15.53
N THR A 121 4.15 -19.66 14.35
CA THR A 121 4.72 -20.74 13.54
C THR A 121 5.54 -20.28 12.34
N GLY A 122 5.64 -18.97 12.07
CA GLY A 122 6.40 -18.44 10.93
C GLY A 122 5.92 -17.07 10.48
N ASN A 123 6.82 -16.34 9.85
CA ASN A 123 6.54 -15.04 9.25
C ASN A 123 6.30 -15.19 7.75
N GLU A 124 5.04 -15.17 7.36
CA GLU A 124 4.67 -15.26 5.95
C GLU A 124 4.44 -13.87 5.38
N ILE A 125 4.94 -13.68 4.16
CA ILE A 125 4.56 -12.57 3.33
C ILE A 125 3.44 -13.07 2.45
N LEU A 126 2.25 -12.50 2.63
CA LEU A 126 1.10 -12.72 1.80
C LEU A 126 1.04 -11.61 0.76
N VAL A 127 0.47 -11.94 -0.40
CA VAL A 127 0.18 -10.97 -1.43
C VAL A 127 -1.27 -11.10 -1.87
N MET A 128 -1.94 -9.96 -1.97
CA MET A 128 -3.25 -9.86 -2.60
C MET A 128 -3.11 -9.21 -3.97
N ASP A 129 -3.65 -9.87 -4.99
CA ASP A 129 -3.89 -9.25 -6.28
C ASP A 129 -5.10 -8.31 -6.16
N ALA A 130 -4.87 -6.99 -6.25
CA ALA A 130 -5.89 -5.97 -6.07
C ALA A 130 -6.94 -5.97 -7.18
N SER A 131 -6.66 -6.61 -8.31
CA SER A 131 -7.56 -6.69 -9.45
C SER A 131 -8.60 -7.80 -9.26
N THR A 132 -8.20 -8.90 -8.64
CA THR A 132 -9.05 -10.09 -8.42
C THR A 132 -9.47 -10.27 -6.97
N CYS A 133 -8.93 -9.46 -6.06
CA CYS A 133 -9.05 -9.61 -4.60
C CYS A 133 -8.65 -11.01 -4.10
N ARG A 134 -7.76 -11.68 -4.84
CA ARG A 134 -7.29 -13.03 -4.50
C ARG A 134 -6.01 -12.95 -3.71
N TRP A 135 -5.96 -13.78 -2.68
CA TRP A 135 -4.83 -13.92 -1.79
C TRP A 135 -3.96 -15.10 -2.20
N SER A 136 -2.67 -14.95 -2.01
CA SER A 136 -1.70 -16.03 -2.14
C SER A 136 -0.53 -15.79 -1.21
N ARG A 137 0.17 -16.86 -0.82
CA ARG A 137 1.46 -16.75 -0.16
C ARG A 137 2.51 -16.29 -1.17
N PHE A 138 3.30 -15.28 -0.81
CA PHE A 138 4.35 -14.73 -1.65
C PHE A 138 5.72 -15.27 -1.26
N ALA A 139 6.08 -15.14 0.02
CA ALA A 139 7.37 -15.58 0.54
C ALA A 139 7.26 -15.90 2.02
N THR A 140 8.33 -16.46 2.59
CA THR A 140 8.50 -16.59 4.05
C THR A 140 9.75 -15.83 4.43
N LEU A 141 9.69 -15.01 5.48
CA LEU A 141 10.87 -14.29 5.95
C LEU A 141 11.95 -15.28 6.42
N PRO A 142 13.24 -14.98 6.20
CA PRO A 142 14.35 -15.81 6.70
C PRO A 142 14.35 -15.95 8.24
N GLN A 143 13.76 -14.96 8.93
CA GLN A 143 13.71 -14.88 10.39
C GLN A 143 12.31 -14.48 10.86
N ASN A 144 11.87 -15.07 11.98
CA ASN A 144 10.66 -14.66 12.67
C ASN A 144 10.93 -13.37 13.48
N GLN A 145 10.23 -12.29 13.11
CA GLN A 145 10.41 -10.92 13.56
C GLN A 145 9.09 -10.10 13.45
N LYS A 146 8.98 -9.00 14.18
CA LYS A 146 7.83 -8.08 14.09
C LYS A 146 8.27 -6.64 13.94
N GLY A 147 7.40 -5.79 13.40
CA GLY A 147 7.66 -4.36 13.29
C GLY A 147 8.70 -3.97 12.22
N GLN A 148 9.02 -4.85 11.29
CA GLN A 148 9.87 -4.56 10.14
C GLN A 148 9.22 -3.57 9.15
N CYS A 149 10.05 -2.86 8.40
CA CYS A 149 9.64 -2.13 7.20
C CYS A 149 9.63 -3.08 6.01
N MET A 150 8.63 -2.98 5.13
CA MET A 150 8.67 -3.61 3.81
C MET A 150 8.66 -2.52 2.74
N LEU A 151 9.59 -2.60 1.79
CA LEU A 151 9.74 -1.65 0.70
C LEU A 151 9.83 -2.39 -0.63
N TRP A 152 9.03 -2.01 -1.61
CA TRP A 152 9.19 -2.53 -2.96
C TRP A 152 9.96 -1.60 -3.84
N HIS A 153 10.88 -2.19 -4.57
CA HIS A 153 11.55 -1.56 -5.66
C HIS A 153 10.96 -2.09 -6.98
N GLY A 154 10.62 -1.17 -7.89
CA GLY A 154 9.96 -1.49 -9.17
C GLY A 154 10.74 -2.43 -10.09
N SER A 155 11.97 -2.81 -9.73
CA SER A 155 12.76 -3.85 -10.40
C SER A 155 12.38 -5.29 -10.03
N GLY A 156 11.34 -5.51 -9.23
CA GLY A 156 10.97 -6.86 -8.78
C GLY A 156 11.61 -7.29 -7.47
N LEU A 157 12.10 -6.34 -6.66
CA LEU A 157 12.76 -6.62 -5.39
C LEU A 157 11.90 -6.13 -4.21
N LEU A 158 11.65 -7.02 -3.25
CA LEU A 158 11.04 -6.69 -1.97
C LEU A 158 12.11 -6.61 -0.88
N TYR A 159 12.31 -5.43 -0.33
CA TYR A 159 13.23 -5.20 0.77
C TYR A 159 12.51 -5.27 2.11
N VAL A 160 13.16 -5.88 3.09
CA VAL A 160 12.69 -5.98 4.48
C VAL A 160 13.77 -5.48 5.40
N ALA A 161 13.49 -4.38 6.11
CA ALA A 161 14.46 -3.68 6.93
C ALA A 161 14.02 -3.62 8.40
N GLY A 162 14.93 -3.97 9.30
CA GLY A 162 14.74 -3.90 10.74
C GLY A 162 13.65 -4.84 11.26
N GLY A 163 13.08 -4.45 12.40
CA GLY A 163 12.13 -5.24 13.16
C GLY A 163 12.66 -5.66 14.53
N TYR A 164 11.97 -6.60 15.14
CA TYR A 164 12.21 -7.04 16.51
C TYR A 164 11.97 -8.53 16.67
N VAL A 165 12.88 -9.20 17.35
CA VAL A 165 12.82 -10.65 17.60
C VAL A 165 12.42 -10.89 19.05
N ALA A 166 11.19 -11.35 19.25
CA ALA A 166 10.62 -11.46 20.59
C ALA A 166 11.40 -12.41 21.53
N ASN A 167 11.92 -13.52 20.99
CA ASN A 167 12.61 -14.53 21.79
C ASN A 167 13.98 -14.07 22.32
N THR A 168 14.62 -13.11 21.65
CA THR A 168 15.94 -12.59 22.03
C THR A 168 15.90 -11.17 22.55
N GLY A 169 14.73 -10.52 22.53
CA GLY A 169 14.59 -9.11 22.90
C GLY A 169 15.31 -8.14 21.96
N GLY A 170 15.69 -8.59 20.77
CA GLY A 170 16.63 -7.88 19.90
C GLY A 170 15.94 -7.04 18.84
N TYR A 171 16.23 -5.73 18.84
CA TYR A 171 15.99 -4.86 17.69
C TYR A 171 16.93 -5.24 16.56
N LEU A 172 16.45 -5.20 15.33
CA LEU A 172 17.21 -5.61 14.15
C LEU A 172 17.68 -4.42 13.34
N SER A 173 18.92 -4.53 12.85
CA SER A 173 19.47 -3.68 11.80
C SER A 173 19.55 -4.40 10.45
N SER A 174 19.05 -5.63 10.34
CA SER A 174 19.16 -6.42 9.13
C SER A 174 18.38 -5.79 7.96
N LEU A 175 18.95 -5.94 6.76
CA LEU A 175 18.29 -5.68 5.50
C LEU A 175 18.30 -6.98 4.68
N HIS A 176 17.13 -7.41 4.23
CA HIS A 176 16.99 -8.54 3.33
C HIS A 176 16.28 -8.09 2.05
N ALA A 177 16.67 -8.64 0.91
CA ALA A 177 15.98 -8.45 -0.36
C ALA A 177 15.47 -9.79 -0.86
N PHE A 178 14.20 -9.85 -1.25
CA PHE A 178 13.61 -10.98 -1.95
C PHE A 178 13.46 -10.63 -3.42
N ASN A 179 13.98 -11.49 -4.28
CA ASN A 179 13.85 -11.34 -5.73
C ASN A 179 12.64 -12.14 -6.23
N GLU A 180 11.65 -11.46 -6.80
CA GLU A 180 10.41 -12.10 -7.27
C GLU A 180 10.63 -13.09 -8.41
N VAL A 181 11.68 -12.89 -9.22
CA VAL A 181 11.98 -13.72 -10.39
C VAL A 181 12.65 -15.02 -9.98
N THR A 182 13.60 -14.94 -9.04
CA THR A 182 14.35 -16.13 -8.58
C THR A 182 13.68 -16.83 -7.39
N GLY A 183 12.81 -16.12 -6.66
CA GLY A 183 12.21 -16.62 -5.43
C GLY A 183 13.19 -16.74 -4.27
N LEU A 184 14.34 -16.06 -4.34
CA LEU A 184 15.42 -16.18 -3.36
C LEU A 184 15.58 -14.91 -2.53
N TRP A 185 15.94 -15.12 -1.27
CA TRP A 185 16.37 -14.06 -0.35
C TRP A 185 17.87 -13.83 -0.44
N GLU A 186 18.26 -12.58 -0.34
CA GLU A 186 19.63 -12.14 -0.16
C GLU A 186 19.72 -11.26 1.10
N THR A 187 20.73 -11.53 1.94
CA THR A 187 21.06 -10.65 3.07
C THR A 187 22.00 -9.56 2.57
N LEU A 188 21.62 -8.31 2.84
CA LEU A 188 22.34 -7.11 2.43
C LEU A 188 23.08 -6.48 3.61
N PRO A 189 23.98 -5.51 3.38
CA PRO A 189 24.62 -4.78 4.45
C PRO A 189 23.59 -4.22 5.44
N SER A 190 23.86 -4.37 6.73
CA SER A 190 22.95 -3.95 7.79
C SER A 190 22.88 -2.43 7.93
N MET A 191 21.73 -1.95 8.38
CA MET A 191 21.51 -0.56 8.78
C MET A 191 22.49 -0.14 9.88
N PRO A 192 22.94 1.13 9.89
CA PRO A 192 23.77 1.67 10.97
C PRO A 192 23.11 1.61 12.36
N HIS A 193 21.78 1.78 12.42
CA HIS A 193 20.97 1.76 13.63
C HIS A 193 19.86 0.71 13.52
N ALA A 194 19.74 -0.13 14.55
CA ALA A 194 18.65 -1.09 14.66
C ALA A 194 17.35 -0.39 15.05
N CYS A 195 16.24 -0.76 14.41
CA CYS A 195 14.94 -0.14 14.67
C CYS A 195 13.78 -1.13 14.47
N MET A 196 12.68 -0.94 15.20
CA MET A 196 11.38 -1.54 14.90
C MET A 196 10.31 -0.46 14.75
N CYS A 197 9.24 -0.77 14.03
CA CYS A 197 8.13 0.13 13.74
C CYS A 197 8.51 1.43 12.99
N ALA A 198 9.73 1.51 12.44
CA ALA A 198 10.19 2.61 11.59
C ALA A 198 9.31 2.76 10.34
N VAL A 199 9.14 3.96 9.81
CA VAL A 199 8.43 4.18 8.55
C VAL A 199 9.41 4.22 7.39
N SER A 200 8.92 3.93 6.19
CA SER A 200 9.82 3.71 5.06
C SER A 200 9.20 4.12 3.73
N ALA A 201 10.05 4.54 2.80
CA ALA A 201 9.66 4.85 1.42
C ALA A 201 10.82 4.57 0.45
N VAL A 202 10.49 4.43 -0.83
CA VAL A 202 11.48 4.27 -1.91
C VAL A 202 11.44 5.51 -2.78
N ILE A 203 12.61 6.10 -3.04
CA ILE A 203 12.77 7.26 -3.93
C ILE A 203 13.89 6.95 -4.91
N GLY A 204 13.56 6.77 -6.18
CA GLY A 204 14.51 6.27 -7.16
C GLY A 204 15.09 4.92 -6.72
N ASP A 205 16.41 4.77 -6.81
CA ASP A 205 17.14 3.57 -6.37
C ASP A 205 17.60 3.64 -4.90
N GLN A 206 16.87 4.38 -4.06
CA GLN A 206 17.21 4.56 -2.64
C GLN A 206 16.05 4.16 -1.72
N LEU A 207 16.39 3.45 -0.64
CA LEU A 207 15.47 3.05 0.42
C LEU A 207 15.64 3.97 1.61
N PHE A 208 14.55 4.55 2.09
CA PHE A 208 14.53 5.45 3.25
C PHE A 208 13.87 4.71 4.40
N VAL A 209 14.55 4.62 5.53
CA VAL A 209 14.04 4.06 6.79
C VAL A 209 14.16 5.12 7.86
N LEU A 210 13.04 5.57 8.39
CA LEU A 210 12.95 6.71 9.28
C LEU A 210 12.31 6.32 10.62
N GLY A 211 13.02 6.66 11.69
CA GLY A 211 12.53 6.63 13.04
C GLY A 211 12.18 5.23 13.54
N GLY A 212 11.05 5.11 14.25
CA GLY A 212 10.67 3.89 14.96
C GLY A 212 11.22 3.88 16.38
N TYR A 213 11.35 2.69 16.94
CA TYR A 213 11.91 2.46 18.27
C TYR A 213 13.30 1.86 18.14
N GLU A 214 14.26 2.40 18.89
CA GLU A 214 15.62 1.88 18.96
C GLU A 214 15.86 1.02 20.21
N ALA A 215 16.97 0.28 20.21
CA ALA A 215 17.37 -0.54 21.35
C ALA A 215 17.75 0.34 22.55
N GLY A 216 16.97 0.27 23.63
CA GLY A 216 17.22 0.98 24.88
C GLY A 216 16.25 0.58 25.99
N PRO A 217 16.49 1.03 27.24
CA PRO A 217 15.71 0.62 28.41
C PRO A 217 14.20 0.99 28.34
N GLU A 218 13.82 1.92 27.47
CA GLU A 218 12.48 2.54 27.48
C GLU A 218 11.72 2.47 26.14
N MET A 219 12.16 1.65 25.17
CA MET A 219 11.62 1.72 23.79
C MET A 219 11.61 3.17 23.28
N ALA A 220 12.76 3.84 23.37
CA ALA A 220 12.86 5.25 22.95
C ALA A 220 12.54 5.37 21.46
N SER A 221 11.69 6.33 21.12
CA SER A 221 11.48 6.71 19.73
C SER A 221 12.73 7.40 19.20
N THR A 222 13.02 7.17 17.92
CA THR A 222 14.15 7.79 17.22
C THR A 222 13.66 8.62 16.05
N ASN A 223 14.40 9.68 15.73
CA ASN A 223 14.15 10.55 14.57
C ASN A 223 15.19 10.36 13.46
N ILE A 224 16.05 9.34 13.61
CA ILE A 224 17.15 9.04 12.69
C ILE A 224 16.60 8.58 11.33
N LEU A 225 17.14 9.18 10.27
CA LEU A 225 16.92 8.78 8.89
C LEU A 225 18.09 7.93 8.39
N GLN A 226 17.81 6.72 7.92
CA GLN A 226 18.78 5.80 7.34
C GLN A 226 18.45 5.58 5.87
N ILE A 227 19.46 5.74 5.00
CA ILE A 227 19.29 5.72 3.55
C ILE A 227 20.20 4.66 2.96
N TYR A 228 19.61 3.67 2.29
CA TYR A 228 20.33 2.64 1.56
C TYR A 228 20.34 2.99 0.08
N ASP A 229 21.54 3.03 -0.50
CA ASP A 229 21.73 3.16 -1.93
C ASP A 229 21.82 1.76 -2.56
N ILE A 230 20.87 1.43 -3.45
CA ILE A 230 20.79 0.11 -4.06
C ILE A 230 22.00 -0.16 -4.98
N PRO A 231 22.42 0.76 -5.87
CA PRO A 231 23.56 0.54 -6.76
C PRO A 231 24.89 0.33 -6.02
N THR A 232 25.21 1.18 -5.04
CA THR A 232 26.48 1.05 -4.29
C THR A 232 26.40 0.04 -3.16
N ARG A 233 25.18 -0.36 -2.78
CA ARG A 233 24.89 -1.29 -1.67
C ARG A 233 25.43 -0.78 -0.34
N THR A 234 25.31 0.53 -0.11
CA THR A 234 25.82 1.17 1.10
C THR A 234 24.73 1.92 1.83
N TRP A 235 24.83 1.94 3.15
CA TRP A 235 24.02 2.80 3.99
C TRP A 235 24.73 4.12 4.27
N ARG A 236 23.94 5.18 4.43
CA ARG A 236 24.34 6.41 5.11
C ARG A 236 23.25 6.85 6.08
N VAL A 237 23.63 7.61 7.10
CA VAL A 237 22.69 8.34 7.96
C VAL A 237 22.44 9.70 7.32
N GLY A 238 21.18 10.05 7.07
CA GLY A 238 20.78 11.38 6.62
C GLY A 238 20.54 12.32 7.80
N ALA A 239 20.25 13.59 7.53
CA ALA A 239 19.84 14.53 8.56
C ALA A 239 18.65 13.98 9.36
N SER A 240 18.71 14.07 10.69
CA SER A 240 17.61 13.65 11.56
C SER A 240 16.37 14.49 11.31
N LYS A 241 15.20 13.85 11.35
CA LYS A 241 13.92 14.55 11.26
C LYS A 241 13.79 15.49 12.47
N PRO A 242 13.36 16.75 12.28
CA PRO A 242 13.01 17.64 13.39
C PRO A 242 11.98 16.97 14.32
N ASP A 243 12.09 17.26 15.62
CA ASP A 243 11.19 16.70 16.63
C ASP A 243 9.73 17.04 16.30
N GLY A 244 8.86 16.04 16.46
CA GLY A 244 7.43 16.09 16.16
C GLY A 244 6.80 14.75 16.54
N GLU A 245 5.48 14.60 16.38
CA GLU A 245 4.76 13.38 16.81
C GLU A 245 5.41 12.08 16.32
N GLU A 246 5.40 11.08 17.19
CA GLU A 246 5.83 9.71 16.89
C GLU A 246 4.81 9.06 15.92
N PHE A 247 5.30 8.27 14.95
CA PHE A 247 4.51 7.47 13.99
C PHE A 247 3.83 8.21 12.81
N ALA A 248 4.52 9.17 12.19
CA ALA A 248 4.11 9.74 10.91
C ALA A 248 4.32 8.75 9.73
N ALA A 249 3.36 8.67 8.79
CA ALA A 249 3.56 7.97 7.51
C ALA A 249 4.67 8.66 6.68
N ALA A 250 5.56 7.86 6.08
CA ALA A 250 6.58 8.33 5.14
C ALA A 250 6.09 8.14 3.69
N LEU A 251 6.04 9.23 2.92
CA LEU A 251 5.47 9.25 1.57
C LEU A 251 6.50 9.78 0.57
N ALA A 252 6.76 9.04 -0.50
CA ALA A 252 7.61 9.48 -1.60
C ALA A 252 6.77 10.24 -2.64
N VAL A 253 7.08 11.52 -2.85
CA VAL A 253 6.41 12.38 -3.84
C VAL A 253 7.45 13.28 -4.50
N ASP A 254 7.47 13.30 -5.84
CA ASP A 254 8.36 14.16 -6.64
C ASP A 254 9.83 14.13 -6.20
N GLY A 255 10.36 12.92 -5.93
CA GLY A 255 11.75 12.74 -5.52
C GLY A 255 12.04 13.13 -4.05
N LYS A 256 11.03 13.43 -3.25
CA LYS A 256 11.16 13.91 -1.87
C LYS A 256 10.40 13.02 -0.91
N LEU A 257 10.88 12.99 0.34
CA LEU A 257 10.26 12.24 1.42
C LEU A 257 9.40 13.18 2.25
N PHE A 258 8.10 12.90 2.34
CA PHE A 258 7.17 13.65 3.16
C PHE A 258 6.78 12.84 4.37
N CYS A 259 6.87 13.46 5.54
CA CYS A 259 6.27 12.98 6.77
C CYS A 259 5.12 13.89 7.12
N VAL A 260 3.92 13.36 6.97
CA VAL A 260 2.69 14.08 7.27
C VAL A 260 2.24 13.62 8.64
N ASP A 261 1.96 14.54 9.54
CA ASP A 261 1.30 14.28 10.82
C ASP A 261 0.00 15.09 10.96
N GLY A 262 -0.59 15.13 12.16
CA GLY A 262 -1.87 15.80 12.37
C GLY A 262 -1.80 17.32 12.19
N SER A 263 -0.78 17.99 12.74
CA SER A 263 -0.71 19.46 12.83
C SER A 263 0.58 20.05 12.25
N PHE A 264 1.55 19.20 12.02
CA PHE A 264 2.88 19.47 11.57
C PHE A 264 3.17 18.53 10.39
N SER A 265 4.09 18.93 9.52
CA SER A 265 4.51 18.09 8.42
C SER A 265 5.89 18.55 8.03
N VAL A 266 6.72 17.61 7.61
CA VAL A 266 8.08 17.90 7.19
C VAL A 266 8.37 17.21 5.88
N ARG A 267 9.20 17.85 5.08
CA ARG A 267 9.69 17.34 3.80
C ARG A 267 11.20 17.27 3.84
N TYR A 268 11.74 16.11 3.54
CA TYR A 268 13.16 15.90 3.35
C TYR A 268 13.52 15.94 1.87
N ASP A 269 14.58 16.67 1.57
CA ASP A 269 15.19 16.75 0.24
C ASP A 269 16.48 15.91 0.21
N PRO A 270 16.50 14.77 -0.51
CA PRO A 270 17.68 13.92 -0.57
C PRO A 270 18.92 14.56 -1.19
N HIS A 271 18.76 15.62 -2.00
CA HIS A 271 19.88 16.28 -2.66
C HIS A 271 20.64 17.20 -1.70
N SER A 272 19.92 17.99 -0.90
CA SER A 272 20.53 18.89 0.07
C SER A 272 20.70 18.27 1.47
N ASP A 273 20.15 17.07 1.71
CA ASP A 273 20.14 16.41 3.02
C ASP A 273 19.52 17.29 4.11
N THR A 274 18.40 17.95 3.79
CA THR A 274 17.75 18.89 4.70
C THR A 274 16.26 18.64 4.83
N TRP A 275 15.76 18.85 6.04
CA TRP A 275 14.32 18.92 6.32
C TRP A 275 13.79 20.35 6.19
N THR A 276 12.59 20.47 5.67
CA THR A 276 11.82 21.72 5.64
C THR A 276 10.47 21.47 6.30
N GLU A 277 10.11 22.29 7.26
CA GLU A 277 8.75 22.32 7.80
C GLU A 277 7.77 22.80 6.72
N ILE A 278 6.64 22.13 6.63
CA ILE A 278 5.59 22.45 5.68
C ILE A 278 4.24 22.48 6.40
N PRO A 279 3.26 23.22 5.88
CA PRO A 279 1.92 23.22 6.44
C PRO A 279 1.35 21.78 6.52
N GLY A 280 0.97 21.39 7.73
CA GLY A 280 0.20 20.17 7.98
C GLY A 280 -1.21 20.28 7.40
N PRO A 281 -1.96 19.17 7.39
CA PRO A 281 -3.32 19.17 6.89
C PRO A 281 -4.25 20.05 7.76
N PRO A 282 -5.40 20.53 7.22
CA PRO A 282 -6.19 21.59 7.83
C PRO A 282 -6.81 21.24 9.19
N ARG A 283 -6.93 19.95 9.51
CA ARG A 283 -7.49 19.45 10.77
C ARG A 283 -6.36 18.90 11.63
N PRO A 284 -5.93 19.62 12.69
CA PRO A 284 -4.97 19.10 13.65
C PRO A 284 -5.60 17.96 14.46
N GLY A 285 -4.90 16.83 14.52
CA GLY A 285 -5.32 15.64 15.27
C GLY A 285 -6.32 14.75 14.52
N GLY A 286 -6.48 13.50 14.98
CA GLY A 286 -7.47 12.56 14.43
C GLY A 286 -7.15 12.02 13.03
N ARG A 287 -5.92 12.22 12.53
CA ARG A 287 -5.45 11.64 11.27
C ARG A 287 -5.17 10.15 11.47
N ARG A 288 -5.71 9.32 10.60
CA ARG A 288 -5.60 7.85 10.68
C ARG A 288 -4.48 7.31 9.80
N CYS A 289 -4.38 7.82 8.57
CA CYS A 289 -3.41 7.37 7.59
C CYS A 289 -3.26 8.39 6.45
N SER A 290 -2.19 8.23 5.66
CA SER A 290 -1.97 9.04 4.47
C SER A 290 -1.39 8.19 3.36
N CYS A 291 -1.63 8.59 2.12
CA CYS A 291 -1.10 7.92 0.95
C CYS A 291 -0.79 8.90 -0.17
N VAL A 292 -0.22 8.41 -1.27
CA VAL A 292 0.01 9.20 -2.49
C VAL A 292 -0.99 8.78 -3.56
N HIS A 293 -1.84 9.68 -4.03
CA HIS A 293 -2.78 9.46 -5.13
C HIS A 293 -2.52 10.47 -6.24
N ASN A 294 -2.26 10.01 -7.47
CA ASN A 294 -1.93 10.88 -8.61
C ASN A 294 -0.79 11.88 -8.34
N GLY A 295 0.25 11.44 -7.62
CA GLY A 295 1.36 12.30 -7.24
C GLY A 295 1.04 13.31 -6.13
N ARG A 296 -0.17 13.28 -5.56
CA ARG A 296 -0.57 14.15 -4.45
C ARG A 296 -0.68 13.36 -3.17
N ILE A 297 -0.40 14.03 -2.05
CA ILE A 297 -0.59 13.45 -0.72
C ILE A 297 -2.07 13.56 -0.38
N VAL A 298 -2.67 12.46 0.08
CA VAL A 298 -4.02 12.43 0.62
C VAL A 298 -3.96 11.97 2.07
N ALA A 299 -4.58 12.73 2.97
CA ALA A 299 -4.71 12.44 4.39
C ALA A 299 -6.15 12.05 4.72
N PHE A 300 -6.32 10.97 5.47
CA PHE A 300 -7.61 10.43 5.91
C PHE A 300 -7.74 10.50 7.41
N TYR A 301 -8.94 10.82 7.89
CA TYR A 301 -9.24 11.08 9.29
C TYR A 301 -10.22 10.06 9.88
N HIS A 302 -10.26 9.98 11.21
CA HIS A 302 -11.16 9.07 11.94
C HIS A 302 -12.65 9.40 11.77
N ASP A 303 -12.97 10.66 11.46
CA ASP A 303 -14.32 11.19 11.29
C ASP A 303 -14.81 11.12 9.83
N GLY A 304 -14.12 10.35 8.99
CA GLY A 304 -14.46 10.21 7.59
C GLY A 304 -13.91 11.32 6.68
N ALA A 305 -13.36 12.40 7.23
CA ALA A 305 -12.82 13.47 6.40
C ALA A 305 -11.55 13.04 5.65
N ALA A 306 -11.39 13.58 4.44
CA ALA A 306 -10.18 13.40 3.65
C ALA A 306 -9.76 14.74 3.03
N PHE A 307 -8.46 14.98 2.98
CA PHE A 307 -7.88 16.18 2.39
C PHE A 307 -6.72 15.80 1.48
N GLU A 308 -6.64 16.46 0.32
CA GLU A 308 -5.50 16.34 -0.57
C GLU A 308 -4.62 17.58 -0.49
N ARG A 309 -3.31 17.36 -0.59
CA ARG A 309 -2.31 18.41 -0.69
C ARG A 309 -1.95 18.61 -2.16
N ALA A 310 -2.19 19.80 -2.68
CA ALA A 310 -1.76 20.19 -4.01
C ALA A 310 -0.23 20.44 -4.04
N ASN A 311 0.31 20.56 -5.26
CA ASN A 311 1.75 20.75 -5.47
C ASN A 311 2.24 22.10 -4.93
N ASP A 312 1.37 23.12 -4.91
CA ASP A 312 1.63 24.42 -4.30
C ASP A 312 1.62 24.40 -2.75
N GLY A 313 1.23 23.26 -2.16
CA GLY A 313 1.18 23.04 -0.72
C GLY A 313 -0.12 23.44 -0.04
N SER A 314 -1.10 23.92 -0.80
CA SER A 314 -2.46 24.10 -0.29
C SER A 314 -3.13 22.75 -0.04
N TRP A 315 -4.03 22.73 0.94
CA TRP A 315 -4.87 21.58 1.25
C TRP A 315 -6.32 21.87 0.89
N SER A 316 -6.97 20.94 0.23
CA SER A 316 -8.39 21.02 -0.13
C SER A 316 -9.12 19.73 0.24
N PRO A 317 -10.44 19.77 0.47
CA PRO A 317 -11.22 18.55 0.67
C PRO A 317 -11.01 17.57 -0.48
N TYR A 318 -10.68 16.33 -0.14
CA TYR A 318 -10.57 15.24 -1.10
C TYR A 318 -11.94 14.61 -1.26
N GLN A 319 -12.54 14.74 -2.44
CA GLN A 319 -13.81 14.08 -2.74
C GLN A 319 -13.57 12.59 -2.96
N ALA A 320 -13.63 11.82 -1.88
CA ALA A 320 -13.66 10.37 -1.97
C ALA A 320 -15.03 9.94 -2.55
N VAL A 321 -15.02 9.00 -3.49
CA VAL A 321 -16.25 8.34 -4.02
C VAL A 321 -16.83 7.35 -2.99
N ALA A 322 -16.23 7.22 -1.81
CA ALA A 322 -16.63 6.27 -0.78
C ALA A 322 -17.14 6.98 0.47
N ASP A 323 -18.23 6.44 1.01
CA ASP A 323 -18.81 6.77 2.31
C ASP A 323 -17.82 6.36 3.41
N VAL A 324 -16.88 7.26 3.74
CA VAL A 324 -15.81 7.00 4.71
C VAL A 324 -16.40 6.75 6.12
N ASP A 325 -17.63 7.21 6.35
CA ASP A 325 -18.43 6.97 7.56
C ASP A 325 -18.79 5.49 7.76
N ALA A 326 -18.71 4.65 6.72
CA ALA A 326 -18.99 3.21 6.81
C ALA A 326 -17.79 2.37 7.31
N LEU A 327 -16.60 2.95 7.45
CA LEU A 327 -15.37 2.25 7.81
C LEU A 327 -15.27 2.04 9.33
N ASP A 328 -15.28 0.78 9.78
CA ASP A 328 -15.15 0.41 11.20
C ASP A 328 -13.93 1.10 11.85
N HIS A 329 -14.13 1.64 13.05
CA HIS A 329 -13.28 2.63 13.71
C HIS A 329 -11.92 2.10 14.20
N ARG A 330 -11.58 0.81 13.98
CA ARG A 330 -10.52 0.15 14.77
C ARG A 330 -9.18 -0.17 14.08
N SER A 331 -9.11 -0.30 12.74
CA SER A 331 -7.83 -0.38 12.00
C SER A 331 -8.00 0.03 10.54
N LEU A 332 -7.25 1.03 10.05
CA LEU A 332 -7.33 1.45 8.65
C LEU A 332 -5.94 1.71 8.11
N ALA A 333 -5.63 1.02 7.03
CA ALA A 333 -4.46 1.29 6.24
C ALA A 333 -4.94 1.85 4.90
N CYS A 334 -4.45 3.02 4.55
CA CYS A 334 -4.79 3.69 3.30
C CYS A 334 -3.63 3.58 2.33
N PHE A 335 -3.97 3.33 1.09
CA PHE A 335 -3.01 3.07 0.05
C PHE A 335 -3.41 3.76 -1.23
N GLY A 336 -2.50 4.57 -1.74
CA GLY A 336 -2.82 5.47 -2.83
C GLY A 336 -2.23 4.96 -4.13
N SER A 337 -2.84 5.44 -5.23
CA SER A 337 -2.33 5.35 -6.60
C SER A 337 -2.24 3.92 -7.19
N VAL A 338 -2.97 2.97 -6.62
CA VAL A 338 -3.08 1.62 -7.17
C VAL A 338 -3.67 1.69 -8.58
N LEU A 339 -2.87 1.36 -9.60
CA LEU A 339 -3.32 1.32 -10.98
C LEU A 339 -4.23 0.11 -11.16
N LEU A 340 -5.53 0.32 -10.99
CA LEU A 340 -6.52 -0.69 -11.29
C LEU A 340 -6.74 -0.64 -12.79
N GLY A 341 -6.46 -1.79 -13.41
CA GLY A 341 -6.92 -2.05 -14.77
C GLY A 341 -8.40 -1.82 -14.84
#